data_AF-A0A6P1VT05-F1
#
_entry.id   AF-A0A6P1VT05-F1
#
_cell.length_a   1.000
_cell.length_b   1.000
_cell.length_c   1.000
_cell.angle_alpha   90.00
_cell.angle_beta   90.00
_cell.angle_gamma   90.00
#
_symmetry.space_group_name_H-M   'P 1'
#
loop_
_entity.id
_entity.type
_entity.pdbx_description
1 polymer ?
#
loop_
_entity_poly.entity_id
_entity_poly.type
_entity_poly.pdbx_seq_one_letter_code
_entity_poly.pdbx_strand_id
1 'polypeptide(L)'
;MISQNQNQTSLIEQTVNTFDGRIGETTATDGLSIIDQWLNRLDVAGDEDTDDIADTLESLRAEVHVAQQYNRPDNQRIAALLEDLISQTQKVAATAEASAEQEELSQLVATLENLHRQVANNS
;
A
#
# COMPACT_ATOMS: atom_id res chain seq x y z
N MET A 1 -28.13 3.76 -9.38
CA MET A 1 -27.67 4.57 -8.23
C MET A 1 -26.24 4.13 -7.92
N ILE A 2 -25.33 5.10 -7.86
CA ILE A 2 -23.88 4.92 -7.88
C ILE A 2 -23.43 4.86 -6.41
N SER A 3 -23.11 3.66 -5.91
CA SER A 3 -22.69 3.47 -4.52
C SER A 3 -21.21 3.09 -4.38
N GLN A 4 -20.40 3.18 -5.45
CA GLN A 4 -19.03 2.67 -5.45
C GLN A 4 -17.96 3.63 -4.88
N ASN A 5 -18.26 4.92 -4.68
CA ASN A 5 -17.18 5.92 -4.57
C ASN A 5 -17.00 6.57 -3.17
N GLN A 6 -17.62 6.04 -2.11
CA GLN A 6 -17.44 6.58 -0.74
C GLN A 6 -16.50 5.75 0.14
N ASN A 7 -16.41 4.44 -0.11
CA ASN A 7 -15.49 3.57 0.63
C ASN A 7 -14.03 3.78 0.18
N GLN A 8 -13.86 4.05 -1.12
CA GLN A 8 -12.61 4.27 -1.83
C GLN A 8 -11.83 5.50 -1.35
N THR A 9 -12.49 6.67 -1.28
CA THR A 9 -11.88 7.91 -0.75
C THR A 9 -11.45 7.77 0.71
N SER A 10 -12.26 7.09 1.53
CA SER A 10 -11.99 6.92 2.96
C SER A 10 -10.75 6.06 3.24
N LEU A 11 -10.50 5.06 2.39
CA LEU A 11 -9.35 4.16 2.48
C LEU A 11 -8.04 4.91 2.19
N ILE A 12 -8.08 5.81 1.20
CA ILE A 12 -6.94 6.66 0.81
C ILE A 12 -6.68 7.73 1.86
N GLU A 13 -7.72 8.38 2.38
CA GLU A 13 -7.59 9.37 3.46
C GLU A 13 -7.03 8.73 4.74
N GLN A 14 -7.44 7.50 5.07
CA GLN A 14 -6.88 6.73 6.18
C GLN A 14 -5.42 6.33 5.92
N THR A 15 -5.10 5.95 4.68
CA THR A 15 -3.74 5.61 4.26
C THR A 15 -2.80 6.82 4.42
N VAL A 16 -3.21 7.99 3.92
CA VAL A 16 -2.45 9.24 4.06
C VAL A 16 -2.30 9.63 5.53
N ASN A 17 -3.37 9.63 6.33
CA ASN A 17 -3.27 10.02 7.74
C ASN A 17 -2.37 9.09 8.57
N THR A 18 -2.39 7.78 8.29
CA THR A 18 -1.58 6.81 9.00
C THR A 18 -0.10 6.89 8.64
N PHE A 19 0.23 7.15 7.36
CA PHE A 19 1.62 7.20 6.90
C PHE A 19 2.23 8.61 6.92
N ASP A 20 1.43 9.68 6.96
CA ASP A 20 1.86 11.08 7.18
C ASP A 20 2.16 11.38 8.66
N GLY A 21 1.52 10.63 9.57
CA GLY A 21 1.98 10.52 10.96
C GLY A 21 3.39 9.92 10.99
N ARG A 22 4.32 10.60 11.68
CA ARG A 22 5.69 10.10 11.93
C ARG A 22 5.58 8.63 12.35
N ILE A 23 6.16 7.69 11.59
CA ILE A 23 6.09 6.23 11.86
C ILE A 23 6.62 5.84 13.26
N GLY A 24 7.19 6.78 14.02
CA GLY A 24 7.47 6.59 15.44
C GLY A 24 6.24 6.49 16.35
N GLU A 25 5.06 6.96 15.92
CA GLU A 25 3.82 6.94 16.72
C GLU A 25 2.65 6.24 16.04
N THR A 26 2.63 6.10 14.71
CA THR A 26 1.65 5.23 14.05
C THR A 26 2.05 3.78 14.25
N THR A 27 1.20 3.03 14.94
CA THR A 27 1.56 1.67 15.34
C THR A 27 1.68 0.82 14.09
N ALA A 28 2.68 -0.07 14.04
CA ALA A 28 2.88 -0.96 12.90
C ALA A 28 1.63 -1.85 12.59
N THR A 29 0.66 -1.89 13.50
CA THR A 29 -0.69 -2.43 13.35
C THR A 29 -1.58 -1.64 12.39
N ASP A 30 -1.47 -0.32 12.35
CA ASP A 30 -2.21 0.54 11.43
C ASP A 30 -1.74 0.34 9.98
N GLY A 31 -0.43 0.19 9.79
CA GLY A 31 0.17 -0.10 8.48
C GLY A 31 -0.25 -1.47 7.91
N LEU A 32 -0.30 -2.52 8.74
CA LEU A 32 -0.80 -3.84 8.33
C LEU A 32 -2.30 -3.80 7.98
N SER A 33 -3.09 -3.06 8.76
CA SER A 33 -4.54 -2.92 8.53
C SER A 33 -4.85 -2.23 7.21
N ILE A 34 -3.99 -1.32 6.75
CA ILE A 34 -4.12 -0.67 5.44
C ILE A 34 -3.75 -1.63 4.30
N ILE A 35 -2.69 -2.43 4.46
CA ILE A 35 -2.33 -3.44 3.47
C ILE A 35 -3.49 -4.44 3.29
N ASP A 36 -4.11 -4.89 4.38
CA ASP A 36 -5.29 -5.76 4.34
C ASP A 36 -6.48 -5.13 3.61
N GLN A 37 -6.71 -3.82 3.78
CA GLN A 37 -7.79 -3.11 3.10
C GLN A 37 -7.53 -2.96 1.59
N TRP A 38 -6.28 -2.74 1.18
CA TRP A 38 -5.89 -2.72 -0.23
C TRP A 38 -6.00 -4.09 -0.88
N LEU A 39 -5.54 -5.16 -0.21
CA LEU A 39 -5.71 -6.53 -0.69
C LEU A 39 -7.19 -6.86 -0.92
N ASN A 40 -8.06 -6.54 0.04
CA ASN A 40 -9.51 -6.75 -0.11
C ASN A 40 -10.11 -5.91 -1.25
N ARG A 41 -9.61 -4.70 -1.48
CA ARG A 41 -10.05 -3.85 -2.59
C ARG A 41 -9.67 -4.46 -3.94
N LEU A 42 -8.43 -4.92 -4.09
CA LEU A 42 -7.95 -5.53 -5.33
C LEU A 42 -8.70 -6.82 -5.63
N ASP A 43 -8.94 -7.66 -4.61
CA ASP A 43 -9.78 -8.86 -4.72
C ASP A 43 -11.22 -8.54 -5.19
N VAL A 44 -11.81 -7.47 -4.66
CA VAL A 44 -13.14 -7.00 -5.09
C VAL A 44 -13.14 -6.42 -6.51
N ALA A 45 -12.06 -5.78 -6.93
CA ALA A 45 -11.92 -5.29 -8.30
C ALA A 45 -11.80 -6.46 -9.30
N GLY A 46 -11.10 -7.54 -8.91
CA GLY A 46 -10.99 -8.78 -9.68
C GLY A 46 -10.30 -8.58 -11.03
N ASP A 47 -9.38 -7.62 -11.10
CA ASP A 47 -8.68 -7.23 -12.32
C ASP A 47 -7.32 -7.95 -12.41
N GLU A 48 -7.11 -8.69 -13.50
CA GLU A 48 -5.87 -9.44 -13.75
C GLU A 48 -4.63 -8.53 -13.78
N ASP A 49 -4.78 -7.25 -14.16
CA ASP A 49 -3.67 -6.29 -14.16
C ASP A 49 -3.24 -5.90 -12.73
N THR A 50 -4.07 -6.20 -11.72
CA THR A 50 -3.79 -5.91 -10.31
C THR A 50 -3.31 -7.11 -9.49
N ASP A 51 -3.26 -8.31 -10.07
CA ASP A 51 -2.83 -9.54 -9.38
C ASP A 51 -1.39 -9.42 -8.88
N ASP A 52 -0.48 -8.90 -9.72
CA ASP A 52 0.92 -8.67 -9.32
C ASP A 52 1.04 -7.75 -8.10
N ILE A 53 0.17 -6.72 -8.03
CA ILE A 53 0.12 -5.77 -6.91
C ILE A 53 -0.36 -6.50 -5.65
N ALA A 54 -1.39 -7.33 -5.77
CA ALA A 54 -1.92 -8.11 -4.66
C ALA A 54 -0.86 -9.09 -4.09
N ASP A 55 -0.18 -9.83 -4.96
CA ASP A 55 0.89 -10.76 -4.58
C ASP A 55 2.04 -10.04 -3.83
N THR A 56 2.42 -8.86 -4.31
CA THR A 56 3.50 -8.08 -3.70
C THR A 56 3.05 -7.45 -2.37
N LEU A 57 1.78 -7.04 -2.24
CA LEU A 57 1.19 -6.57 -0.98
C LEU A 57 1.13 -7.70 0.06
N GLU A 58 0.77 -8.91 -0.34
CA GLU A 58 0.74 -10.07 0.56
C GLU A 58 2.17 -10.41 1.07
N SER A 59 3.16 -10.32 0.19
CA SER A 59 4.57 -10.47 0.53
C SER A 59 5.05 -9.40 1.52
N LEU A 60 4.69 -8.13 1.30
CA LEU A 60 5.00 -7.03 2.22
C LEU A 60 4.35 -7.25 3.59
N ARG A 61 3.09 -7.67 3.61
CA ARG A 61 2.36 -7.98 4.84
C ARG A 61 3.05 -9.07 5.65
N ALA A 62 3.45 -10.16 4.99
CA ALA A 62 4.16 -11.26 5.65
C ALA A 62 5.49 -10.80 6.25
N GLU A 63 6.27 -10.00 5.52
CA GLU A 63 7.56 -9.47 5.99
C GLU A 63 7.37 -8.54 7.20
N VAL A 64 6.40 -7.62 7.15
CA VAL A 64 6.08 -6.73 8.27
C VAL A 64 5.59 -7.52 9.49
N HIS A 65 4.79 -8.57 9.29
CA HIS A 65 4.34 -9.44 10.37
C HIS A 65 5.51 -10.19 11.04
N VAL A 66 6.43 -10.75 10.25
CA VAL A 66 7.66 -11.40 10.75
C VAL A 66 8.51 -10.40 11.51
N ALA A 67 8.72 -9.20 10.96
CA ALA A 67 9.47 -8.12 11.59
C ALA A 67 8.92 -7.79 12.99
N GLN A 68 7.60 -7.70 13.13
CA GLN A 68 6.91 -7.44 14.41
C GLN A 68 7.02 -8.62 15.38
N GLN A 69 6.71 -9.84 14.91
CA GLN A 69 6.67 -11.04 15.74
C GLN A 69 8.04 -11.35 16.34
N TYR A 70 9.10 -11.16 15.57
CA TYR A 70 10.47 -11.50 15.97
C TYR A 70 11.32 -10.30 16.34
N ASN A 71 10.76 -9.08 16.32
CA ASN A 71 11.45 -7.80 16.56
C ASN A 71 12.77 -7.70 15.76
N ARG A 72 12.71 -8.12 14.50
CA ARG A 72 13.83 -8.19 13.55
C ARG A 72 13.37 -7.73 12.18
N PRO A 73 13.24 -6.42 11.96
CA PRO A 73 12.87 -5.89 10.66
C PRO A 73 14.01 -6.09 9.66
N ASP A 74 13.71 -6.72 8.52
CA ASP A 74 14.58 -6.72 7.35
C ASP A 74 14.23 -5.51 6.48
N ASN A 75 14.76 -4.35 6.87
CA ASN A 75 14.47 -3.09 6.19
C ASN A 75 14.88 -3.09 4.71
N GLN A 76 15.88 -3.89 4.34
CA GLN A 76 16.29 -4.03 2.94
C GLN A 76 15.24 -4.80 2.14
N ARG A 77 14.72 -5.89 2.69
CA ARG A 77 13.64 -6.67 2.07
C ARG A 77 12.34 -5.87 1.98
N ILE A 78 11.98 -5.17 3.05
CA ILE A 78 10.79 -4.30 3.09
C ILE A 78 10.92 -3.18 2.06
N ALA A 79 12.09 -2.53 1.96
CA ALA A 79 12.32 -1.47 0.98
C ALA A 79 12.17 -1.99 -0.47
N ALA A 80 12.74 -3.15 -0.79
CA ALA A 80 12.60 -3.76 -2.11
C ALA A 80 11.14 -4.07 -2.48
N LEU A 81 10.36 -4.62 -1.53
CA LEU A 81 8.94 -4.89 -1.75
C LEU A 81 8.13 -3.61 -1.97
N LEU A 82 8.47 -2.53 -1.28
CA LEU A 82 7.84 -1.23 -1.47
C LEU A 82 8.18 -0.62 -2.83
N GLU A 83 9.43 -0.75 -3.29
CA GLU A 83 9.86 -0.30 -4.62
C GLU A 83 9.11 -1.05 -5.74
N ASP A 84 8.99 -2.39 -5.61
CA ASP A 84 8.23 -3.21 -6.54
C ASP A 84 6.75 -2.80 -6.57
N LEU A 85 6.13 -2.57 -5.41
CA LEU A 85 4.76 -2.09 -5.31
C LEU A 85 4.55 -0.73 -5.96
N ILE A 86 5.46 0.22 -5.75
CA ILE A 86 5.41 1.54 -6.38
C ILE A 86 5.42 1.37 -7.91
N SER A 87 6.36 0.58 -8.42
CA SER A 87 6.53 0.35 -9.86
C SER A 87 5.30 -0.30 -10.50
N GLN A 88 4.75 -1.34 -9.86
CA GLN A 88 3.55 -2.03 -10.36
C GLN A 88 2.31 -1.13 -10.30
N THR A 89 2.09 -0.43 -9.19
CA THR A 89 0.96 0.49 -9.03
C THR A 89 1.03 1.64 -10.04
N GLN A 90 2.22 2.17 -10.33
CA GLN A 90 2.40 3.19 -11.39
C GLN A 90 2.05 2.66 -12.78
N LYS A 91 2.37 1.40 -13.09
CA LYS A 91 2.02 0.79 -14.38
C LYS A 91 0.51 0.66 -14.54
N VAL A 92 -0.18 0.15 -13.52
CA VAL A 92 -1.65 0.03 -13.55
C VAL A 92 -2.31 1.40 -13.59
N ALA A 93 -1.79 2.38 -12.83
CA ALA A 93 -2.26 3.76 -12.91
C ALA A 93 -2.10 4.35 -14.32
N ALA A 94 -1.05 3.98 -15.05
CA ALA A 94 -0.86 4.46 -16.41
C ALA A 94 -1.84 3.84 -17.42
N THR A 95 -2.38 2.65 -17.13
CA THR A 95 -3.33 1.93 -18.00
C THR A 95 -4.80 2.16 -17.61
N ALA A 96 -5.07 2.61 -16.39
CA ALA A 96 -6.42 2.88 -15.92
C ALA A 96 -7.17 3.89 -16.80
N GLU A 97 -8.32 3.48 -17.33
CA GLU A 97 -9.16 4.31 -18.20
C GLU A 97 -9.97 5.35 -17.41
N ALA A 98 -10.28 5.04 -16.14
CA ALA A 98 -11.07 5.91 -15.28
C ALA A 98 -10.16 6.89 -14.51
N SER A 99 -10.41 8.19 -14.67
CA SER A 99 -9.64 9.24 -13.98
C SER A 99 -9.69 9.12 -12.46
N ALA A 100 -10.81 8.62 -11.91
CA ALA A 100 -10.92 8.36 -10.48
C ALA A 100 -9.94 7.27 -10.04
N GLU A 101 -9.91 6.13 -10.72
CA GLU A 101 -8.99 5.03 -10.42
C GLU A 101 -7.52 5.44 -10.58
N GLN A 102 -7.23 6.27 -11.60
CA GLN A 102 -5.91 6.84 -11.83
C GLN A 102 -5.43 7.71 -10.66
N GLU A 103 -6.30 8.58 -10.15
CA GLU A 103 -6.03 9.44 -8.99
C GLU A 103 -5.79 8.58 -7.74
N GLU A 104 -6.59 7.52 -7.57
CA GLU A 104 -6.50 6.60 -6.44
C GLU A 104 -5.19 5.81 -6.42
N LEU A 105 -4.78 5.25 -7.56
CA LEU A 105 -3.52 4.52 -7.69
C LEU A 105 -2.33 5.47 -7.55
N SER A 106 -2.43 6.71 -8.05
CA SER A 106 -1.39 7.72 -7.87
C SER A 106 -1.19 8.10 -6.39
N GLN A 107 -2.28 8.13 -5.62
CA GLN A 107 -2.20 8.44 -4.19
C GLN A 107 -1.68 7.25 -3.36
N LEU A 108 -1.96 6.02 -3.79
CA LEU A 108 -1.31 4.82 -3.24
C LEU A 108 0.20 4.88 -3.48
N VAL A 109 0.63 5.19 -4.71
CA VAL A 109 2.05 5.38 -5.05
C VAL A 109 2.72 6.40 -4.12
N ALA A 110 2.13 7.58 -3.94
CA ALA A 110 2.69 8.61 -3.06
C ALA A 110 2.86 8.14 -1.61
N THR A 111 1.94 7.31 -1.14
CA THR A 111 2.01 6.70 0.21
C THR A 111 3.13 5.67 0.28
N LEU A 112 3.19 4.74 -0.67
CA LEU A 112 4.23 3.72 -0.73
C LEU A 112 5.63 4.35 -0.82
N GLU A 113 5.78 5.42 -1.60
CA GLU A 113 7.02 6.20 -1.69
C GLU A 113 7.40 6.85 -0.35
N ASN A 114 6.41 7.35 0.39
CA ASN A 114 6.65 7.90 1.72
C ASN A 114 7.15 6.81 2.67
N LEU A 115 6.47 5.66 2.71
CA LEU A 115 6.86 4.52 3.52
C LEU A 115 8.25 3.99 3.13
N HIS A 116 8.54 3.88 1.83
CA HIS A 116 9.84 3.48 1.32
C HIS A 116 10.95 4.40 1.81
N ARG A 117 10.75 5.73 1.73
CA ARG A 117 11.70 6.72 2.28
C ARG A 117 11.90 6.54 3.78
N GLN A 118 10.83 6.27 4.54
CA GLN A 118 10.93 6.08 5.97
C GLN A 118 11.72 4.82 6.33
N VAL A 119 11.45 3.69 5.68
CA VAL A 119 12.20 2.43 5.88
C VAL A 119 13.67 2.60 5.50
N ALA A 120 13.95 3.22 4.36
CA ALA A 120 15.31 3.50 3.90
C ALA A 120 16.09 4.42 4.87
N ASN A 121 15.42 5.39 5.50
CA ASN A 121 16.04 6.27 6.49
C ASN A 121 16.27 5.61 7.87
N ASN A 122 15.61 4.48 8.15
CA ASN A 122 15.77 3.68 9.38
C ASN A 122 16.67 2.44 9.17
N SER A 123 17.31 2.32 7.99
CA SER A 123 18.21 1.22 7.60
C SER A 123 19.67 1.48 7.94
#